data_AF-A0AA42ZBR6-F1
#
_entry.id   AF-A0AA42ZBR6-F1
#
_cell.length_a   1.000
_cell.length_b   1.000
_cell.length_c   1.000
_cell.angle_alpha   90.00
_cell.angle_beta   90.00
_cell.angle_gamma   90.00
#
_symmetry.space_group_name_H-M   'P 1'
#
loop_
_entity.id
_entity.type
_entity.pdbx_description
1 polymer ?
#
loop_
_entity_poly.entity_id
_entity_poly.type
_entity_poly.pdbx_seq_one_letter_code
_entity_poly.pdbx_strand_id
1 'polypeptide(L)' 'MNSILREVANTDWITIVILISIVFIIVAKSMFYSRFLNFMVLPFNNKYLFIYNKKDILLNWFHIFISAFQLMNLTLFI' A
#
# COMPACT_ATOMS: atom_id res chain seq x y z
N MET A 1 -26.55 -26.60 30.93
CA MET A 1 -25.90 -27.15 29.72
C MET A 1 -25.14 -26.00 29.09
N ASN A 2 -23.84 -25.88 29.36
CA ASN A 2 -23.05 -24.75 28.88
C ASN A 2 -22.35 -25.16 27.59
N SER A 3 -22.80 -24.64 26.46
CA SER A 3 -22.00 -24.66 25.23
C SER A 3 -20.88 -23.64 25.42
N ILE A 4 -19.67 -24.15 25.72
CA ILE A 4 -18.45 -23.36 25.66
C ILE A 4 -18.26 -23.02 24.19
N LEU A 5 -18.48 -21.75 23.84
CA LEU A 5 -18.07 -21.22 22.54
C LEU A 5 -16.56 -21.49 22.44
N ARG A 6 -16.17 -22.38 21.52
CA ARG A 6 -14.78 -22.54 21.15
C ARG A 6 -14.41 -21.22 20.48
N GLU A 7 -13.65 -20.39 21.18
CA GLU A 7 -12.94 -19.24 20.63
C GLU A 7 -12.42 -19.66 19.26
N VAL A 8 -13.04 -19.14 18.19
CA VAL A 8 -12.50 -19.28 16.85
C VAL A 8 -11.12 -18.68 16.97
N ALA A 9 -10.07 -19.48 16.82
CA ALA A 9 -8.70 -19.00 16.92
C ALA A 9 -8.57 -17.83 15.94
N ASN A 10 -8.58 -16.61 16.50
CA ASN A 10 -8.58 -15.38 15.74
C ASN A 10 -7.22 -15.35 15.04
N THR A 11 -7.21 -15.70 13.77
CA THR A 11 -5.97 -15.68 13.01
C THR A 11 -5.62 -14.21 12.86
N ASP A 12 -4.48 -13.78 13.39
CA ASP A 12 -4.04 -12.37 13.38
C ASP A 12 -3.58 -11.91 11.98
N TRP A 13 -4.28 -12.31 10.93
CA TRP A 13 -3.98 -11.97 9.54
C TRP A 13 -4.01 -10.46 9.31
N ILE A 14 -4.88 -9.74 10.03
CA ILE A 14 -4.93 -8.27 10.04
C ILE A 14 -3.60 -7.70 10.53
N THR A 15 -3.08 -8.20 11.67
CA THR A 15 -1.81 -7.75 12.25
C THR A 15 -0.65 -8.01 11.29
N ILE A 16 -0.64 -9.18 10.63
CA ILE A 16 0.38 -9.53 9.64
C ILE A 16 0.32 -8.58 8.43
N VAL A 17 -0.87 -8.32 7.88
CA VAL A 17 -1.06 -7.41 6.74
C VAL A 17 -0.61 -6.00 7.10
N ILE A 18 -0.96 -5.48 8.28
CA ILE A 18 -0.54 -4.16 8.75
C ILE A 18 1.00 -4.09 8.87
N LEU A 19 1.63 -5.09 9.48
CA LEU A 19 3.09 -5.13 9.61
C LEU A 19 3.78 -5.13 8.25
N ILE A 20 3.31 -5.96 7.33
CA ILE A 20 3.86 -6.02 5.96
C ILE A 20 3.63 -4.68 5.25
N SER A 21 2.46 -4.05 5.40
CA SER A 21 2.15 -2.73 4.82
C SER A 21 3.13 -1.64 5.26
N ILE A 22 3.50 -1.62 6.55
CA ILE A 22 4.47 -0.65 7.07
C ILE A 22 5.85 -0.87 6.43
N VAL A 23 6.31 -2.13 6.40
CA VAL A 23 7.58 -2.50 5.76
C VAL A 23 7.56 -2.13 4.27
N PHE A 24 6.44 -2.38 3.59
CA PHE A 24 6.27 -2.08 2.18
C PHE A 24 6.42 -0.59 1.88
N ILE A 25 5.84 0.29 2.71
CA ILE A 25 6.00 1.75 2.58
C ILE A 25 7.46 2.17 2.76
N ILE A 26 8.16 1.59 3.74
CA ILE A 26 9.59 1.88 3.98
C ILE A 26 10.41 1.51 2.75
N VAL A 27 10.17 0.34 2.16
CA VAL A 27 10.82 -0.12 0.92
C VAL A 27 10.47 0.78 -0.26
N ALA A 28 9.21 1.21 -0.40
CA ALA A 28 8.79 2.15 -1.45
C ALA A 28 9.60 3.45 -1.38
N LYS A 29 9.72 4.00 -0.17
CA LYS A 29 10.45 5.25 0.09
C LYS A 29 11.94 5.10 -0.18
N SER A 30 12.56 3.99 0.19
CA SER A 30 14.00 3.78 -0.02
C SER A 30 14.34 3.54 -1.49
N MET A 31 13.54 2.76 -2.22
CA MET A 31 13.80 2.44 -3.63
C MET A 31 13.42 3.59 -4.58
N PHE A 32 12.37 4.35 -4.27
CA PHE A 32 11.79 5.34 -5.18
C PHE A 32 11.68 6.73 -4.56
N TYR A 33 12.62 7.13 -3.71
CA TYR A 33 12.55 8.34 -2.86
C TYR A 33 11.96 9.59 -3.55
N SER A 34 12.54 10.04 -4.66
CA SER A 34 12.08 11.26 -5.35
C SER A 34 10.66 11.10 -5.91
N ARG A 35 10.35 9.95 -6.52
CA ARG A 35 9.00 9.68 -7.06
C ARG A 35 7.97 9.54 -5.94
N PHE A 36 8.33 8.86 -4.85
CA PHE A 36 7.50 8.69 -3.67
C PHE A 36 7.13 10.02 -3.02
N LEU A 37 8.09 10.92 -2.81
CA LEU A 37 7.81 12.27 -2.29
C LEU A 37 6.89 13.08 -3.22
N ASN A 38 7.12 13.03 -4.53
CA ASN A 38 6.24 13.71 -5.47
C ASN A 38 4.83 13.08 -5.45
N PHE A 39 4.72 11.76 -5.32
CA PHE A 39 3.45 11.03 -5.27
C PHE A 39 2.65 11.35 -3.99
N MET A 40 3.32 11.48 -2.84
CA MET A 40 2.67 11.88 -1.58
C MET A 40 1.99 13.25 -1.64
N VAL A 41 2.45 14.13 -2.52
CA VAL A 41 1.89 15.48 -2.69
C VAL A 41 0.69 15.47 -3.66
N LEU A 42 0.47 14.38 -4.40
CA LEU A 42 -0.63 14.22 -5.36
C LEU A 42 -2.04 14.61 -4.82
N PRO A 43 -2.46 14.22 -3.59
CA PRO A 43 -3.76 14.62 -3.07
C PRO A 43 -3.89 16.13 -2.83
N PHE A 44 -2.77 16.86 -2.75
CA PHE A 44 -2.73 18.30 -2.52
C PHE A 44 -2.47 19.10 -3.80
N ASN A 45 -1.73 18.56 -4.78
CA ASN A 45 -1.47 19.21 -6.05
C ASN A 45 -1.18 18.24 -7.21
N ASN A 46 -1.19 18.76 -8.43
CA ASN A 46 -0.96 17.99 -9.66
C ASN A 46 0.52 17.96 -10.11
N LYS A 47 1.49 18.32 -9.24
CA LYS A 47 2.92 18.37 -9.59
C LYS A 47 3.43 17.01 -10.07
N TYR A 48 3.01 15.94 -9.42
CA TYR A 48 3.36 14.58 -9.82
C TYR A 48 2.92 14.30 -11.26
N LEU A 49 1.67 14.60 -11.59
CA LEU A 49 1.13 14.41 -12.94
C LEU A 49 1.93 15.23 -13.95
N PHE A 50 2.21 16.51 -13.67
CA PHE A 50 2.96 17.38 -14.59
C PHE A 50 4.37 16.84 -14.90
N ILE A 51 5.09 16.34 -13.90
CA ILE A 51 6.45 15.79 -14.07
C ILE A 51 6.42 14.46 -14.84
N TYR A 52 5.41 13.63 -14.62
CA TYR A 52 5.37 12.25 -15.11
C TYR A 52 4.31 12.00 -16.21
N ASN A 53 3.72 13.05 -16.81
CA ASN A 53 2.64 12.95 -17.79
C ASN A 53 3.05 12.41 -19.18
N LYS A 54 4.33 12.10 -19.43
CA LYS A 54 4.71 11.53 -20.74
C LYS A 54 4.14 10.12 -20.81
N LYS A 55 3.39 9.82 -21.87
CA LYS A 55 2.56 8.61 -22.08
C LYS A 55 3.18 7.28 -21.63
N ASP A 56 4.50 7.12 -21.67
CA ASP A 56 5.21 5.88 -21.28
C ASP A 56 5.62 5.79 -19.81
N ILE A 57 5.42 6.83 -18.98
CA ILE A 57 5.97 6.89 -17.61
C ILE A 57 4.97 6.40 -16.54
N LEU A 58 3.68 6.33 -16.87
CA LEU A 58 2.61 5.89 -15.96
C LEU A 58 2.68 4.40 -15.61
N LEU A 59 3.18 3.54 -16.51
CA LEU A 59 3.43 2.12 -16.25
C LEU A 59 4.90 1.87 -15.87
N ASN A 60 5.31 2.50 -14.77
CA ASN A 60 6.63 2.29 -14.20
C ASN A 60 6.57 1.38 -12.96
N TRP A 61 7.69 0.72 -12.65
CA TRP A 61 7.87 -0.12 -11.45
C TRP A 61 7.36 0.51 -10.15
N PHE A 62 7.46 1.83 -9.99
CA PHE A 62 6.90 2.55 -8.85
C PHE A 62 5.36 2.42 -8.76
N HIS A 63 4.66 2.58 -9.88
CA HIS A 63 3.21 2.46 -9.91
C HIS A 63 2.77 1.01 -9.68
N ILE A 64 3.47 0.04 -10.27
CA ILE A 64 3.22 -1.39 -10.00
C ILE A 64 3.38 -1.69 -8.51
N PHE A 65 4.45 -1.17 -7.90
CA PHE A 65 4.73 -1.35 -6.47
C PHE A 65 3.63 -0.75 -5.59
N ILE A 66 3.24 0.50 -5.83
CA ILE A 66 2.16 1.17 -5.08
C ILE A 66 0.80 0.50 -5.32
N SER A 67 0.51 0.04 -6.54
CA SER A 67 -0.73 -0.70 -6.81
C SER A 67 -0.78 -2.03 -6.06
N ALA A 68 0.34 -2.76 -5.95
CA ALA A 68 0.42 -3.97 -5.14
C ALA A 68 0.19 -3.68 -3.65
N PHE A 69 0.77 -2.59 -3.13
CA PHE A 69 0.47 -2.09 -1.78
C PHE A 69 -1.02 -1.82 -1.59
N GLN A 70 -1.65 -1.13 -2.54
CA GLN A 70 -3.07 -0.80 -2.49
C GLN A 70 -3.95 -2.07 -2.45
N LEU A 71 -3.64 -3.06 -3.30
CA LEU A 71 -4.36 -4.33 -3.35
C LEU A 71 -4.22 -5.12 -2.05
N MET A 72 -3.03 -5.14 -1.46
CA MET A 72 -2.81 -5.83 -0.18
C MET A 72 -3.61 -5.17 0.96
N ASN A 73 -3.68 -3.84 0.98
CA ASN A 73 -4.49 -3.12 1.99
C ASN A 73 -5.99 -3.19 1.69
N LEU A 74 -6.40 -3.47 0.45
CA LEU A 74 -7.80 -3.71 0.12
C LEU A 74 -8.36 -4.90 0.90
N THR A 75 -7.54 -5.93 1.15
CA THR A 75 -7.93 -7.11 1.94
C THR A 75 -8.33 -6.75 3.38
N LEU A 76 -7.87 -5.62 3.93
CA LEU A 76 -8.29 -5.16 5.26
C LEU A 76 -9.75 -4.68 5.32
N PHE A 77 -10.39 -4.47 4.17
CA PHE A 77 -11.80 -4.04 4.09
C PHE A 77 -12.77 -5.21 3.87
N ILE A 78 -12.27 -6.45 3.85
CA ILE A 78 -13.03 -7.70 3.70
C ILE A 78 -13.13 -8.37 5.07
#